data_AF-A0A1G2YNY5-F1
#
_entry.id   AF-A0A1G2YNY5-F1
#
_cell.length_a   1.000
_cell.length_b   1.000
_cell.length_c   1.000
_cell.angle_alpha   90.00
_cell.angle_beta   90.00
_cell.angle_gamma   90.00
#
_symmetry.space_group_name_H-M   'P 1'
#
loop_
_entity.id
_entity.type
_entity.pdbx_description
1 polymer ?
#
loop_
_entity_poly.entity_id
_entity_poly.type
_entity_poly.pdbx_seq_one_letter_code
_entity_poly.pdbx_strand_id
1 'polypeptide(L)'
;MNQIEKCIYCGTSFDPTKGEGDHILPVQLGEFRNDKRFRKICSLCNNRIGRSEQQFLACGPESFFRDLVKPKIPQKRKRGCSKVKAAMGAPCPEPTIDHGDHRELVKLSKDNPLNLLAVDQIVIHDEQDKEFFIELFPGMGPDGLKKRVERLGTVKIKKTWIHCDDKHWTEFKKLTETWAKSEIQNLPDNNVGITQVNVRTKIVVTDHYFRSLAKIAFHYYLVHSSRGFRGDEKCFGPIRDFIMNGGNDKDFFNKSGPKFIMPFGKILSGGVITPNQWCHIMAADETDKEAVVYIQLFVGRGCVPTHITSNCQT
;
A
#
# COMPACT_ATOMS: atom_id res chain seq x y z
N MET A 1 -36.02 21.72 -1.84
CA MET A 1 -35.17 22.62 -1.02
C MET A 1 -33.75 22.11 -1.12
N ASN A 2 -32.76 22.97 -1.36
CA ASN A 2 -31.36 22.54 -1.33
C ASN A 2 -31.02 22.18 0.12
N GLN A 3 -30.69 20.92 0.37
CA GLN A 3 -30.24 20.48 1.69
C GLN A 3 -28.86 21.07 1.93
N ILE A 4 -28.72 21.94 2.92
CA ILE A 4 -27.42 22.50 3.32
C ILE A 4 -26.91 21.69 4.51
N GLU A 5 -25.76 21.05 4.35
CA GLU A 5 -25.08 20.28 5.39
C GLU A 5 -23.81 21.00 5.85
N LYS A 6 -23.29 20.67 7.05
CA LYS A 6 -21.98 21.15 7.51
C LYS A 6 -20.92 20.07 7.33
N CYS A 7 -19.75 20.46 6.83
CA CYS A 7 -18.61 19.55 6.73
C CYS A 7 -18.13 19.16 8.13
N ILE A 8 -18.01 17.86 8.42
CA ILE A 8 -17.55 17.42 9.74
C ILE A 8 -16.11 17.83 10.03
N TYR A 9 -15.29 18.13 9.03
CA TYR A 9 -13.88 18.46 9.22
C TYR A 9 -13.63 19.96 9.46
N CYS A 10 -14.36 20.84 8.77
CA CYS A 10 -14.10 22.28 8.81
C CYS A 10 -15.33 23.12 9.20
N GLY A 11 -16.50 22.51 9.41
CA GLY A 11 -17.73 23.20 9.78
C GLY A 11 -18.39 24.02 8.65
N THR A 12 -17.71 24.19 7.51
CA THR A 12 -18.24 24.95 6.36
C THR A 12 -19.52 24.31 5.82
N SER A 13 -20.54 25.13 5.63
CA SER A 13 -21.78 24.73 4.98
C SER A 13 -21.55 24.41 3.51
N PHE A 14 -22.13 23.31 3.01
CA PHE A 14 -22.04 22.90 1.62
C PHE A 14 -23.29 22.15 1.18
N ASP A 15 -23.49 22.05 -0.13
CA ASP A 15 -24.58 21.28 -0.72
C ASP A 15 -24.08 19.86 -1.06
N PRO A 16 -24.53 18.81 -0.34
CA PRO A 16 -24.09 17.43 -0.55
C PRO A 16 -24.60 16.83 -1.87
N THR A 17 -25.54 17.51 -2.56
CA THR A 17 -26.08 17.09 -3.86
C THR A 17 -25.23 17.57 -5.03
N LYS A 18 -24.51 18.69 -4.85
CA LYS A 18 -23.58 19.24 -5.86
C LYS A 18 -22.23 18.53 -5.89
N GLY A 19 -21.95 17.69 -4.90
CA GLY A 19 -20.76 16.86 -4.82
C GLY A 19 -21.10 15.39 -4.97
N GLU A 20 -20.27 14.66 -5.70
CA GLU A 20 -20.19 13.22 -5.58
C GLU A 20 -19.64 12.92 -4.18
N GLY A 21 -20.50 12.49 -3.24
CA GLY A 21 -20.09 12.09 -1.89
C GLY A 21 -18.88 11.16 -1.92
N ASP A 22 -18.13 11.16 -0.83
CA ASP A 22 -16.88 10.44 -0.75
C ASP A 22 -17.12 8.93 -0.66
N HIS A 23 -16.27 8.15 -1.33
CA HIS A 23 -16.34 6.70 -1.25
C HIS A 23 -15.69 6.27 0.07
N ILE A 24 -16.36 5.40 0.83
CA ILE A 24 -15.78 4.86 2.07
C ILE A 24 -14.49 4.10 1.74
N LEU A 25 -14.57 3.18 0.77
CA LEU A 25 -13.42 2.53 0.17
C LEU A 25 -13.07 3.21 -1.16
N PRO A 26 -11.80 3.56 -1.42
CA PRO A 26 -11.40 4.10 -2.70
C PRO A 26 -11.82 3.18 -3.86
N VAL A 27 -12.37 3.77 -4.93
CA VAL A 27 -12.86 3.02 -6.10
C VAL A 27 -11.77 2.20 -6.79
N GLN A 28 -10.51 2.53 -6.55
CA GLN A 28 -9.34 1.80 -7.05
C GLN A 28 -9.18 0.42 -6.41
N LEU A 29 -9.87 0.14 -5.30
CA LEU A 29 -9.91 -1.17 -4.66
C LEU A 29 -10.91 -2.12 -5.32
N GLY A 30 -11.89 -1.59 -6.08
CA GLY A 30 -12.83 -2.41 -6.84
C GLY A 30 -14.20 -1.77 -7.04
N GLU A 31 -15.10 -2.53 -7.65
CA GLU A 31 -16.51 -2.19 -7.83
C GLU A 31 -17.35 -2.85 -6.73
N PHE A 32 -17.96 -2.03 -5.87
CA PHE A 32 -18.77 -2.51 -4.75
C PHE A 32 -20.26 -2.34 -5.04
N ARG A 33 -21.03 -3.42 -4.86
CA ARG A 33 -22.49 -3.35 -4.91
C ARG A 33 -23.00 -2.61 -3.67
N ASN A 34 -24.03 -1.79 -3.84
CA ASN A 34 -24.63 -1.00 -2.76
C ASN A 34 -23.61 -0.10 -2.04
N ASP A 35 -22.62 0.41 -2.79
CA ASP A 35 -21.61 1.32 -2.27
C ASP A 35 -22.24 2.59 -1.70
N LYS A 36 -22.23 2.68 -0.35
CA LYS A 36 -22.74 3.84 0.36
C LYS A 36 -21.65 4.91 0.39
N ARG A 37 -22.02 6.11 -0.06
CA ARG A 37 -21.13 7.27 -0.02
C ARG A 37 -21.27 8.04 1.29
N PHE A 38 -20.15 8.49 1.82
CA PHE A 38 -20.12 9.45 2.92
C PHE A 38 -20.44 10.86 2.39
N ARG A 39 -21.46 11.50 2.96
CA ARG A 39 -22.03 12.76 2.42
C ARG A 39 -21.78 13.99 3.28
N LYS A 40 -21.04 13.90 4.39
CA LYS A 40 -20.82 15.00 5.34
C LYS A 40 -19.41 15.63 5.25
N ILE A 41 -18.85 15.66 4.04
CA ILE A 41 -17.54 16.25 3.74
C ILE A 41 -17.63 17.21 2.56
N CYS A 42 -17.08 18.42 2.70
CA CYS A 42 -16.99 19.38 1.60
C CYS A 42 -15.87 19.00 0.62
N SER A 43 -15.96 19.48 -0.62
CA SER A 43 -14.97 19.17 -1.67
C SER A 43 -13.53 19.57 -1.31
N LEU A 44 -13.35 20.68 -0.58
CA LEU A 44 -12.02 21.13 -0.14
C LEU A 44 -11.37 20.15 0.84
N CYS A 45 -12.10 19.71 1.87
CA CYS A 45 -11.62 18.69 2.80
C CYS A 45 -11.41 17.36 2.10
N ASN A 46 -12.31 16.95 1.21
CA ASN A 46 -12.18 15.70 0.46
C ASN A 46 -10.90 15.68 -0.39
N ASN A 47 -10.64 16.77 -1.13
CA ASN A 47 -9.42 16.91 -1.94
C ASN A 47 -8.15 16.93 -1.08
N ARG A 48 -8.20 17.55 0.11
CA ARG A 48 -7.07 17.56 1.03
C ARG A 48 -6.76 16.17 1.56
N ILE A 49 -7.78 15.44 2.01
CA ILE A 49 -7.63 14.05 2.52
C ILE A 49 -7.19 13.10 1.40
N GLY A 50 -7.71 13.29 0.19
CA GLY A 50 -7.34 12.50 -0.99
C GLY A 50 -5.84 12.57 -1.34
N ARG A 51 -5.08 13.55 -0.83
CA ARG A 51 -3.61 13.55 -0.94
C ARG A 51 -2.97 12.45 -0.10
N SER A 52 -3.48 12.20 1.12
CA SER A 52 -3.02 11.09 1.96
C SER A 52 -3.32 9.73 1.32
N GLU A 53 -4.51 9.60 0.70
CA GLU A 53 -4.92 8.38 -0.02
C GLU A 53 -3.99 8.03 -1.19
N GLN A 54 -3.19 8.99 -1.69
CA GLN A 54 -2.20 8.70 -2.73
C GLN A 54 -1.15 7.71 -2.25
N GLN A 55 -0.71 7.77 -1.00
CA GLN A 55 0.25 6.79 -0.49
C GLN A 55 -0.38 5.40 -0.43
N PHE A 56 -1.53 5.29 0.23
CA PHE A 56 -2.33 4.07 0.32
C PHE A 56 -2.54 3.41 -1.05
N LEU A 57 -2.90 4.19 -2.07
CA LEU A 57 -3.20 3.67 -3.41
C LEU A 57 -1.98 3.41 -4.30
N ALA A 58 -0.88 4.16 -4.14
CA ALA A 58 0.25 4.15 -5.06
C ALA A 58 1.46 3.36 -4.54
N CYS A 59 1.69 3.33 -3.23
CA CYS A 59 2.85 2.62 -2.65
C CYS A 59 2.57 1.92 -1.32
N GLY A 60 1.35 1.98 -0.78
CA GLY A 60 0.93 1.14 0.34
C GLY A 60 0.82 -0.34 -0.05
N PRO A 61 0.60 -1.23 0.93
CA PRO A 61 0.37 -2.66 0.67
C PRO A 61 -0.73 -2.92 -0.36
N GLU A 62 -1.78 -2.11 -0.35
CA GLU A 62 -2.93 -2.20 -1.24
C GLU A 62 -2.53 -1.97 -2.70
N SER A 63 -1.51 -1.14 -2.95
CA SER A 63 -1.00 -0.94 -4.31
C SER A 63 -0.43 -2.24 -4.90
N PHE A 64 0.31 -3.00 -4.10
CA PHE A 64 0.88 -4.29 -4.50
C PHE A 64 -0.23 -5.35 -4.72
N PHE A 65 -1.18 -5.45 -3.78
CA PHE A 65 -2.29 -6.40 -3.93
C PHE A 65 -3.24 -6.04 -5.08
N ARG A 66 -3.40 -4.76 -5.44
CA ARG A 66 -4.18 -4.37 -6.63
C ARG A 66 -3.56 -4.92 -7.92
N ASP A 67 -2.24 -4.92 -8.04
CA ASP A 67 -1.55 -5.49 -9.19
C ASP A 67 -1.65 -7.02 -9.22
N LEU A 68 -1.67 -7.66 -8.04
CA LEU A 68 -1.87 -9.11 -7.90
C LEU A 68 -3.31 -9.54 -8.26
N VAL A 69 -4.30 -8.87 -7.66
CA VAL A 69 -5.72 -9.24 -7.70
C VAL A 69 -6.41 -8.72 -8.95
N LYS A 70 -5.93 -7.59 -9.50
CA LYS A 70 -6.53 -6.89 -10.65
C LYS A 70 -8.04 -6.67 -10.47
N PRO A 71 -8.49 -5.99 -9.40
CA PRO A 71 -9.90 -5.81 -9.12
C PRO A 71 -10.62 -5.12 -10.30
N LYS A 72 -11.88 -5.48 -10.51
CA LYS A 72 -12.70 -4.85 -11.56
C LYS A 72 -12.97 -3.39 -11.19
N ILE A 73 -12.58 -2.47 -12.06
CA ILE A 73 -12.77 -1.03 -11.87
C ILE A 73 -13.54 -0.47 -13.08
N PRO A 74 -14.62 0.32 -12.88
CA PRO A 74 -15.38 0.91 -13.97
C PRO A 74 -14.50 1.73 -14.92
N GLN A 75 -14.64 1.55 -16.24
CA GLN A 75 -13.78 2.22 -17.24
C GLN A 75 -13.75 3.75 -17.06
N LYS A 76 -14.90 4.37 -16.78
CA LYS A 76 -15.03 5.82 -16.55
C LYS A 76 -14.19 6.33 -15.37
N ARG A 77 -13.78 5.44 -14.46
CA ARG A 77 -13.03 5.72 -13.22
C ARG A 77 -11.62 5.13 -13.22
N LYS A 78 -11.12 4.67 -14.37
CA LYS A 78 -9.72 4.22 -14.53
C LYS A 78 -8.72 5.38 -14.49
N ARG A 79 -9.17 6.63 -14.71
CA ARG A 79 -8.32 7.82 -14.50
C ARG A 79 -7.92 7.87 -13.02
N GLY A 80 -6.61 7.78 -12.75
CA GLY A 80 -6.09 7.75 -11.38
C GLY A 80 -5.90 6.34 -10.79
N CYS A 81 -6.18 5.26 -11.53
CA CYS A 81 -5.56 3.95 -11.26
C CYS A 81 -4.07 4.05 -11.61
N SER A 82 -3.35 4.79 -10.79
CA SER A 82 -1.92 4.99 -10.97
C SER A 82 -1.22 3.65 -10.80
N LYS A 83 -0.24 3.41 -11.68
CA LYS A 83 0.77 2.38 -11.49
C LYS A 83 1.41 2.58 -10.12
N VAL A 84 1.85 1.49 -9.52
CA VAL A 84 2.67 1.51 -8.31
C VAL A 84 3.80 2.54 -8.50
N LYS A 85 3.89 3.51 -7.59
CA LYS A 85 4.85 4.61 -7.63
C LYS A 85 5.06 5.20 -6.24
N ALA A 86 6.22 5.80 -6.02
CA ALA A 86 6.51 6.58 -4.83
C ALA A 86 5.47 7.71 -4.64
N ALA A 87 5.01 7.92 -3.42
CA ALA A 87 4.05 8.96 -3.06
C ALA A 87 4.21 9.37 -1.59
N MET A 88 3.96 10.65 -1.29
CA MET A 88 3.95 11.19 0.07
C MET A 88 5.22 10.86 0.89
N GLY A 89 6.38 10.90 0.23
CA GLY A 89 7.68 10.60 0.85
C GLY A 89 8.02 9.11 0.96
N ALA A 90 7.09 8.20 0.65
CA ALA A 90 7.38 6.77 0.61
C ALA A 90 7.86 6.32 -0.78
N PRO A 91 8.87 5.43 -0.86
CA PRO A 91 9.29 4.79 -2.10
C PRO A 91 8.24 3.79 -2.62
N CYS A 92 8.45 3.29 -3.83
CA CYS A 92 7.68 2.15 -4.33
C CYS A 92 7.91 0.91 -3.44
N PRO A 93 6.93 -0.01 -3.32
CA PRO A 93 7.14 -1.36 -2.82
C PRO A 93 8.31 -2.04 -3.54
N GLU A 94 9.15 -2.73 -2.76
CA GLU A 94 10.34 -3.43 -3.23
C GLU A 94 10.13 -4.94 -3.04
N PRO A 95 9.54 -5.65 -4.02
CA PRO A 95 9.41 -7.11 -3.99
C PRO A 95 10.74 -7.78 -4.33
N THR A 96 11.18 -8.68 -3.46
CA THR A 96 12.45 -9.39 -3.56
C THR A 96 12.27 -10.88 -3.36
N ILE A 97 13.12 -11.68 -4.00
CA ILE A 97 13.34 -13.10 -3.70
C ILE A 97 14.61 -13.22 -2.87
N ASP A 98 14.63 -14.15 -1.92
CA ASP A 98 15.79 -14.46 -1.10
C ASP A 98 16.40 -15.78 -1.57
N HIS A 99 17.62 -15.72 -2.09
CA HIS A 99 18.39 -16.88 -2.56
C HIS A 99 19.31 -17.45 -1.46
N GLY A 100 19.30 -16.85 -0.26
CA GLY A 100 20.11 -17.24 0.90
C GLY A 100 21.40 -16.44 1.04
N ASP A 101 22.17 -16.30 -0.04
CA ASP A 101 23.40 -15.51 -0.08
C ASP A 101 23.17 -14.06 -0.56
N HIS A 102 22.08 -13.86 -1.31
CA HIS A 102 21.68 -12.57 -1.84
C HIS A 102 20.16 -12.46 -2.02
N ARG A 103 19.69 -11.22 -2.18
CA ARG A 103 18.33 -10.94 -2.63
C ARG A 103 18.30 -10.41 -4.06
N GLU A 104 17.23 -10.74 -4.75
CA GLU A 104 16.99 -10.31 -6.13
C GLU A 104 15.71 -9.48 -6.19
N LEU A 105 15.77 -8.26 -6.72
CA LEU A 105 14.58 -7.46 -7.04
C LEU A 105 13.81 -8.12 -8.20
N VAL A 106 12.50 -8.26 -8.03
CA VAL A 106 11.61 -8.84 -9.04
C VAL A 106 10.45 -7.91 -9.37
N LYS A 107 9.67 -8.24 -10.40
CA LYS A 107 8.41 -7.55 -10.72
C LYS A 107 7.30 -8.54 -11.00
N LEU A 108 6.06 -8.17 -10.66
CA LEU A 108 4.89 -8.93 -11.10
C LEU A 108 4.80 -8.88 -12.63
N SER A 109 4.58 -10.03 -13.26
CA SER A 109 4.32 -10.09 -14.69
C SER A 109 2.98 -9.41 -15.01
N LYS A 110 2.99 -8.61 -16.08
CA LYS A 110 1.77 -7.93 -16.55
C LYS A 110 0.74 -8.92 -17.07
N ASP A 111 1.20 -10.01 -17.68
CA ASP A 111 0.34 -11.01 -18.32
C ASP A 111 -0.29 -11.93 -17.28
N ASN A 112 0.53 -12.47 -16.38
CA ASN A 112 0.08 -13.30 -15.26
C ASN A 112 0.63 -12.76 -13.93
N PRO A 113 -0.20 -12.15 -13.07
CA PRO A 113 0.28 -11.57 -11.81
C PRO A 113 0.75 -12.60 -10.79
N LEU A 114 0.51 -13.90 -11.02
CA LEU A 114 1.10 -14.99 -10.22
C LEU A 114 2.54 -15.29 -10.63
N ASN A 115 3.00 -14.76 -11.76
CA ASN A 115 4.36 -14.92 -12.24
C ASN A 115 5.18 -13.68 -11.86
N LEU A 116 6.46 -13.91 -11.62
CA LEU A 116 7.45 -12.88 -11.37
C LEU A 116 8.41 -12.82 -12.55
N LEU A 117 8.93 -11.63 -12.82
CA LEU A 117 9.98 -11.39 -13.79
C LEU A 117 11.20 -10.91 -13.02
N ALA A 118 12.33 -11.55 -13.29
CA ALA A 118 13.64 -11.04 -12.93
C ALA A 118 13.81 -9.62 -13.49
N VAL A 119 14.53 -8.79 -12.75
CA VAL A 119 14.85 -7.43 -13.15
C VAL A 119 16.35 -7.33 -13.34
N ASP A 120 16.76 -6.72 -14.46
CA ASP A 120 18.15 -6.32 -14.65
C ASP A 120 18.48 -5.28 -13.59
N GLN A 121 19.49 -5.53 -12.76
CA GLN A 121 19.75 -4.72 -11.58
C GLN A 121 21.20 -4.74 -11.14
N ILE A 122 21.54 -3.73 -10.35
CA ILE A 122 22.74 -3.70 -9.53
C ILE A 122 22.30 -3.85 -8.08
N VAL A 123 22.99 -4.71 -7.33
CA VAL A 123 22.87 -4.79 -5.88
C VAL A 123 24.11 -4.18 -5.26
N ILE A 124 23.93 -3.12 -4.48
CA ILE A 124 25.01 -2.45 -3.75
C ILE A 124 24.91 -2.88 -2.29
N HIS A 125 26.03 -3.27 -1.69
CA HIS A 125 26.14 -3.48 -0.25
C HIS A 125 27.02 -2.41 0.36
N ASP A 126 26.56 -1.86 1.48
CA ASP A 126 27.34 -0.94 2.27
C ASP A 126 28.31 -1.65 3.24
N GLU A 127 29.06 -0.87 4.01
CA GLU A 127 29.99 -1.39 5.03
C GLU A 127 29.27 -2.20 6.12
N GLN A 128 27.95 -2.04 6.29
CA GLN A 128 27.09 -2.77 7.22
C GLN A 128 26.35 -3.95 6.55
N ASP A 129 26.73 -4.32 5.32
CA ASP A 129 26.10 -5.36 4.50
C ASP A 129 24.61 -5.11 4.21
N LYS A 130 24.15 -3.86 4.32
CA LYS A 130 22.79 -3.49 3.91
C LYS A 130 22.75 -3.38 2.39
N GLU A 131 21.72 -4.00 1.82
CA GLU A 131 21.51 -4.05 0.37
C GLU A 131 20.64 -2.90 -0.15
N PHE A 132 21.05 -2.41 -1.31
CA PHE A 132 20.32 -1.42 -2.10
C PHE A 132 20.21 -1.91 -3.54
N PHE A 133 19.00 -1.85 -4.10
CA PHE A 133 18.71 -2.35 -5.45
C PHE A 133 18.57 -1.17 -6.41
N ILE A 134 19.28 -1.23 -7.54
CA ILE A 134 19.13 -0.28 -8.63
C ILE A 134 18.73 -1.05 -9.88
N GLU A 135 17.46 -0.93 -10.27
CA GLU A 135 17.01 -1.44 -11.56
C GLU A 135 17.74 -0.74 -12.72
N LEU A 136 18.23 -1.55 -13.65
CA LEU A 136 18.83 -1.18 -14.93
C LEU A 136 17.78 -1.25 -16.04
N PHE A 137 18.00 -0.49 -17.10
CA PHE A 137 17.19 -0.55 -18.32
C PHE A 137 18.05 -0.18 -19.53
N PRO A 138 17.74 -0.73 -20.72
CA PRO A 138 18.48 -0.43 -21.94
C PRO A 138 18.58 1.07 -22.22
N GLY A 139 19.79 1.55 -22.54
CA GLY A 139 20.06 2.97 -22.78
C GLY A 139 20.27 3.81 -21.52
N MET A 140 20.37 3.20 -20.33
CA MET A 140 20.82 3.91 -19.14
C MET A 140 22.28 4.33 -19.29
N GLY A 141 22.54 5.64 -19.27
CA GLY A 141 23.91 6.16 -19.28
C GLY A 141 24.55 6.26 -17.88
N PRO A 142 25.88 6.46 -17.80
CA PRO A 142 26.62 6.55 -16.53
C PRO A 142 26.08 7.62 -15.57
N ASP A 143 25.70 8.80 -16.09
CA ASP A 143 25.10 9.87 -15.28
C ASP A 143 23.74 9.46 -14.69
N GLY A 144 22.99 8.65 -15.42
CA GLY A 144 21.70 8.11 -14.97
C GLY A 144 21.89 7.15 -13.80
N LEU A 145 22.88 6.25 -13.90
CA LEU A 145 23.26 5.34 -12.83
C LEU A 145 23.77 6.12 -11.60
N LYS A 146 24.70 7.06 -11.81
CA LYS A 146 25.26 7.90 -10.74
C LYS A 146 24.17 8.63 -9.95
N LYS A 147 23.20 9.26 -10.64
CA LYS A 147 22.06 9.93 -9.98
C LYS A 147 21.19 8.98 -9.17
N ARG A 148 21.04 7.71 -9.59
CA ARG A 148 20.28 6.70 -8.83
C ARG A 148 21.02 6.27 -7.58
N VAL A 149 22.33 6.09 -7.66
CA VAL A 149 23.19 5.78 -6.51
C VAL A 149 23.17 6.93 -5.52
N GLU A 150 23.35 8.18 -5.97
CA GLU A 150 23.35 9.36 -5.10
C GLU A 150 22.05 9.51 -4.31
N ARG A 151 20.91 9.04 -4.85
CA ARG A 151 19.62 9.01 -4.15
C ARG A 151 19.54 7.99 -3.03
N LEU A 152 20.43 6.99 -3.01
CA LEU A 152 20.54 6.05 -1.89
C LEU A 152 21.18 6.71 -0.66
N GLY A 153 21.75 7.91 -0.82
CA GLY A 153 22.49 8.64 0.21
C GLY A 153 23.99 8.40 0.13
N THR A 154 24.74 8.94 1.10
CA THR A 154 26.20 8.75 1.21
C THR A 154 26.50 7.33 1.69
N VAL A 155 26.39 6.37 0.79
CA VAL A 155 26.69 4.97 1.07
C VAL A 155 28.14 4.71 0.69
N LYS A 156 28.97 4.30 1.65
CA LYS A 156 30.28 3.73 1.34
C LYS A 156 30.05 2.31 0.81
N ILE A 157 30.45 2.08 -0.43
CA ILE A 157 30.19 0.84 -1.14
C ILE A 157 31.27 -0.18 -0.78
N LYS A 158 30.85 -1.31 -0.19
CA LYS A 158 31.72 -2.44 0.14
C LYS A 158 31.84 -3.41 -1.03
N LYS A 159 30.71 -3.82 -1.60
CA LYS A 159 30.63 -4.76 -2.74
C LYS A 159 29.47 -4.41 -3.65
N THR A 160 29.60 -4.77 -4.92
CA THR A 160 28.58 -4.55 -5.95
C THR A 160 28.36 -5.85 -6.74
N TRP A 161 27.09 -6.22 -6.93
CA TRP A 161 26.66 -7.33 -7.78
C TRP A 161 25.86 -6.82 -8.97
N ILE A 162 25.93 -7.54 -10.09
CA ILE A 162 25.12 -7.29 -11.28
C ILE A 162 24.31 -8.55 -11.55
N HIS A 163 23.00 -8.37 -11.73
CA HIS A 163 22.10 -9.43 -12.14
C HIS A 163 21.36 -8.96 -13.38
N CYS A 164 21.64 -9.55 -14.54
CA CYS A 164 20.97 -9.19 -15.78
C CYS A 164 20.92 -10.35 -16.78
N ASP A 165 20.02 -10.24 -17.74
CA ASP A 165 19.97 -11.12 -18.92
C ASP A 165 21.30 -11.05 -19.71
N ASP A 166 21.79 -12.21 -20.17
CA ASP A 166 23.03 -12.35 -20.96
C ASP A 166 23.11 -11.36 -22.12
N LYS A 167 21.98 -11.07 -22.77
CA LYS A 167 21.94 -10.14 -23.90
C LYS A 167 22.29 -8.70 -23.51
N HIS A 168 22.16 -8.34 -22.23
CA HIS A 168 22.47 -7.01 -21.71
C HIS A 168 23.79 -6.96 -20.93
N TRP A 169 24.43 -8.11 -20.67
CA TRP A 169 25.64 -8.22 -19.83
C TRP A 169 26.74 -7.24 -20.26
N THR A 170 27.10 -7.21 -21.53
CA THR A 170 28.19 -6.35 -22.04
C THR A 170 27.90 -4.86 -21.83
N GLU A 171 26.64 -4.43 -22.03
CA GLU A 171 26.23 -3.04 -21.83
C GLU A 171 26.30 -2.65 -20.35
N PHE A 172 25.69 -3.47 -19.48
CA PHE A 172 25.59 -3.17 -18.06
C PHE A 172 26.89 -3.35 -17.29
N LYS A 173 27.73 -4.31 -17.69
CA LYS A 173 29.10 -4.43 -17.16
C LYS A 173 29.93 -3.19 -17.48
N LYS A 174 29.90 -2.71 -18.73
CA LYS A 174 30.61 -1.48 -19.08
C LYS A 174 30.08 -0.27 -18.32
N LEU A 175 28.75 -0.16 -18.19
CA LEU A 175 28.10 0.92 -17.44
C LEU A 175 28.55 0.91 -15.97
N THR A 176 28.57 -0.26 -15.34
CA THR A 176 28.98 -0.41 -13.95
C THR A 176 30.46 -0.16 -13.74
N GLU A 177 31.36 -0.65 -14.61
CA GLU A 177 32.81 -0.40 -14.52
C GLU A 177 33.15 1.09 -14.61
N THR A 178 32.40 1.88 -15.38
CA THR A 178 32.62 3.34 -15.45
C THR A 178 32.26 4.09 -14.16
N TRP A 179 31.48 3.47 -13.28
CA TRP A 179 30.95 4.09 -12.09
C TRP A 179 31.49 3.46 -10.79
N ALA A 180 31.51 2.13 -10.71
CA ALA A 180 31.84 1.36 -9.53
C ALA A 180 33.32 1.53 -9.20
N LYS A 181 33.60 2.17 -8.07
CA LYS A 181 34.94 2.20 -7.47
C LYS A 181 35.26 0.92 -6.68
N SER A 182 34.35 -0.05 -6.69
CA SER A 182 34.45 -1.33 -5.98
C SER A 182 34.58 -2.48 -6.96
N GLU A 183 35.14 -3.60 -6.50
CA GLU A 183 35.15 -4.86 -7.23
C GLU A 183 33.70 -5.33 -7.51
N ILE A 184 33.43 -5.67 -8.78
CA ILE A 184 32.18 -6.28 -9.21
C ILE A 184 32.35 -7.79 -9.04
N GLN A 185 31.50 -8.40 -8.22
CA GLN A 185 31.49 -9.86 -8.07
C GLN A 185 30.37 -10.46 -8.91
N ASN A 186 30.69 -11.53 -9.62
CA ASN A 186 29.71 -12.33 -10.34
C ASN A 186 29.05 -13.31 -9.37
N LEU A 187 27.73 -13.36 -9.39
CA LEU A 187 26.97 -14.41 -8.71
C LEU A 187 26.79 -15.61 -9.63
N PRO A 188 26.48 -16.80 -9.08
CA PRO A 188 26.08 -17.94 -9.88
C PRO A 188 24.84 -17.60 -10.72
N ASP A 189 24.77 -18.16 -11.92
CA ASP A 189 23.59 -18.02 -12.77
C ASP A 189 22.37 -18.67 -12.12
N ASN A 190 21.22 -18.04 -12.29
CA ASN A 190 19.95 -18.63 -11.92
C ASN A 190 19.63 -19.81 -12.85
N ASN A 191 19.11 -20.92 -12.29
CA ASN A 191 18.67 -22.06 -13.09
C ASN A 191 17.58 -21.62 -14.09
N VAL A 192 17.76 -21.97 -15.37
CA VAL A 192 16.76 -21.69 -16.40
C VAL A 192 15.49 -22.52 -16.14
N GLY A 193 14.34 -21.84 -16.08
CA GLY A 193 13.04 -22.51 -15.96
C GLY A 193 12.01 -21.74 -15.14
N ILE A 194 10.93 -22.44 -14.77
CA ILE A 194 9.89 -21.93 -13.86
C ILE A 194 10.13 -22.53 -12.49
N THR A 195 10.41 -21.67 -11.51
CA THR A 195 10.64 -22.06 -10.11
C THR A 195 9.59 -21.39 -9.23
N GLN A 196 9.06 -22.14 -8.25
CA GLN A 196 8.24 -21.55 -7.19
C GLN A 196 9.14 -20.88 -6.16
N VAL A 197 8.84 -19.63 -5.84
CA VAL A 197 9.67 -18.79 -4.97
C VAL A 197 8.80 -18.08 -3.94
N ASN A 198 9.39 -17.78 -2.79
CA ASN A 198 8.76 -16.92 -1.78
C ASN A 198 9.18 -15.48 -2.02
N VAL A 199 8.19 -14.58 -2.16
CA VAL A 199 8.44 -13.15 -2.31
C VAL A 199 8.34 -12.45 -0.97
N ARG A 200 9.34 -11.63 -0.67
CA ARG A 200 9.27 -10.64 0.40
C ARG A 200 9.16 -9.26 -0.22
N THR A 201 8.05 -8.57 0.07
CA THR A 201 7.85 -7.17 -0.35
C THR A 201 8.11 -6.25 0.82
N LYS A 202 9.10 -5.37 0.68
CA LYS A 202 9.34 -4.28 1.64
C LYS A 202 8.48 -3.08 1.25
N ILE A 203 7.70 -2.58 2.20
CA ILE A 203 6.82 -1.42 2.04
C ILE A 203 7.15 -0.45 3.15
N VAL A 204 7.32 0.82 2.79
CA VAL A 204 7.56 1.92 3.73
C VAL A 204 6.30 2.78 3.74
N VAL A 205 5.77 3.03 4.93
CA VAL A 205 4.60 3.87 5.15
C VAL A 205 4.95 5.11 5.96
N THR A 206 4.18 6.16 5.80
CA THR A 206 4.27 7.41 6.57
C THR A 206 2.92 7.65 7.27
N ASP A 207 2.78 8.76 8.00
CA ASP A 207 1.52 9.14 8.64
C ASP A 207 0.35 9.17 7.65
N HIS A 208 0.60 9.55 6.38
CA HIS A 208 -0.41 9.59 5.33
C HIS A 208 -1.14 8.25 5.13
N TYR A 209 -0.44 7.13 5.23
CA TYR A 209 -1.02 5.79 5.13
C TYR A 209 -2.05 5.54 6.24
N PHE A 210 -1.65 5.79 7.48
CA PHE A 210 -2.51 5.61 8.66
C PHE A 210 -3.70 6.57 8.65
N ARG A 211 -3.51 7.79 8.15
CA ARG A 211 -4.60 8.76 7.98
C ARG A 211 -5.64 8.29 6.96
N SER A 212 -5.20 7.64 5.87
CA SER A 212 -6.12 7.03 4.91
C SER A 212 -6.91 5.88 5.51
N LEU A 213 -6.26 4.99 6.26
CA LEU A 213 -6.95 3.92 6.99
C LEU A 213 -7.95 4.48 8.01
N ALA A 214 -7.54 5.48 8.78
CA ALA A 214 -8.39 6.17 9.76
C ALA A 214 -9.61 6.83 9.11
N LYS A 215 -9.44 7.45 7.93
CA LYS A 215 -10.56 7.98 7.14
C LYS A 215 -11.53 6.88 6.72
N ILE A 216 -11.01 5.79 6.15
CA ILE A 216 -11.83 4.66 5.69
C ILE A 216 -12.63 4.10 6.87
N ALA A 217 -11.95 3.88 8.01
CA ALA A 217 -12.55 3.41 9.25
C ALA A 217 -13.66 4.33 9.74
N PHE A 218 -13.34 5.61 9.94
CA PHE A 218 -14.26 6.57 10.52
C PHE A 218 -15.48 6.81 9.63
N HIS A 219 -15.30 6.92 8.31
CA HIS A 219 -16.42 7.07 7.38
C HIS A 219 -17.29 5.83 7.33
N TYR A 220 -16.69 4.63 7.36
CA TYR A 220 -17.43 3.38 7.47
C TYR A 220 -18.30 3.36 8.74
N TYR A 221 -17.70 3.67 9.89
CA TYR A 221 -18.41 3.73 11.16
C TYR A 221 -19.60 4.69 11.11
N LEU A 222 -19.42 5.93 10.62
CA LEU A 222 -20.51 6.91 10.57
C LEU A 222 -21.65 6.51 9.63
N VAL A 223 -21.35 5.81 8.53
CA VAL A 223 -22.36 5.36 7.56
C VAL A 223 -23.10 4.11 8.02
N HIS A 224 -22.48 3.29 8.87
CA HIS A 224 -23.01 2.00 9.30
C HIS A 224 -23.47 1.96 10.78
N SER A 225 -23.15 2.96 11.59
CA SER A 225 -23.63 3.05 12.96
C SER A 225 -25.13 3.30 13.00
N SER A 226 -25.84 2.46 13.75
CA SER A 226 -27.29 2.60 13.98
C SER A 226 -27.65 3.77 14.91
N ARG A 227 -26.66 4.34 15.61
CA ARG A 227 -26.88 5.44 16.57
C ARG A 227 -27.11 6.79 15.92
N GLY A 228 -26.87 6.90 14.61
CA GLY A 228 -27.10 8.13 13.85
C GLY A 228 -26.10 9.24 14.18
N PHE A 229 -24.89 8.90 14.61
CA PHE A 229 -23.82 9.87 14.85
C PHE A 229 -23.57 10.75 13.63
N ARG A 230 -23.28 12.02 13.90
CA ARG A 230 -23.04 13.01 12.86
C ARG A 230 -21.61 12.99 12.35
N GLY A 231 -20.67 12.68 13.23
CA GLY A 231 -19.23 12.75 13.00
C GLY A 231 -18.61 14.09 13.41
N ASP A 232 -19.41 15.10 13.76
CA ASP A 232 -18.93 16.39 14.24
C ASP A 232 -18.96 16.56 15.77
N GLU A 233 -19.37 15.52 16.50
CA GLU A 233 -19.34 15.45 17.95
C GLU A 233 -17.92 15.67 18.49
N LYS A 234 -17.84 16.23 19.72
CA LYS A 234 -16.56 16.54 20.36
C LYS A 234 -15.69 15.31 20.58
N CYS A 235 -16.30 14.16 20.88
CA CYS A 235 -15.60 12.89 21.04
C CYS A 235 -14.83 12.46 19.78
N PHE A 236 -15.32 12.80 18.58
CA PHE A 236 -14.61 12.54 17.32
C PHE A 236 -13.62 13.64 16.92
N GLY A 237 -13.38 14.64 17.78
CA GLY A 237 -12.38 15.68 17.55
C GLY A 237 -10.98 15.12 17.26
N PRO A 238 -10.44 14.24 18.14
CA PRO A 238 -9.10 13.66 17.95
C PRO A 238 -8.91 12.90 16.62
N ILE A 239 -9.85 12.02 16.25
CA ILE A 239 -9.73 11.27 14.98
C ILE A 239 -9.85 12.18 13.76
N ARG A 240 -10.71 13.21 13.80
CA ARG A 240 -10.81 14.20 12.72
C ARG A 240 -9.50 14.97 12.56
N ASP A 241 -8.91 15.39 13.67
CA ASP A 241 -7.63 16.09 13.66
C ASP A 241 -6.52 15.21 13.10
N PHE A 242 -6.43 13.95 13.55
CA PHE A 242 -5.47 12.98 13.03
C PHE A 242 -5.62 12.79 11.51
N ILE A 243 -6.83 12.56 10.99
CA ILE A 243 -7.07 12.43 9.55
C ILE A 243 -6.57 13.68 8.78
N MET A 244 -6.85 14.88 9.30
CA MET A 244 -6.55 16.15 8.63
C MET A 244 -5.10 16.59 8.72
N ASN A 245 -4.44 16.33 9.85
CA ASN A 245 -3.16 16.92 10.23
C ASN A 245 -2.07 15.89 10.55
N GLY A 246 -2.42 14.60 10.71
CA GLY A 246 -1.50 13.57 11.18
C GLY A 246 -1.35 13.58 12.70
N GLY A 247 -0.35 12.86 13.21
CA GLY A 247 -0.13 12.68 14.64
C GLY A 247 0.47 11.31 14.94
N ASN A 248 0.38 10.89 16.19
CA ASN A 248 0.83 9.57 16.63
C ASN A 248 -0.20 8.50 16.23
N ASP A 249 0.14 7.64 15.28
CA ASP A 249 -0.75 6.55 14.83
C ASP A 249 -1.06 5.56 15.96
N LYS A 250 -0.16 5.39 16.94
CA LYS A 250 -0.37 4.47 18.07
C LYS A 250 -1.55 4.86 18.95
N ASP A 251 -2.05 6.09 18.87
CA ASP A 251 -3.24 6.50 19.62
C ASP A 251 -4.51 5.85 19.03
N PHE A 252 -4.49 5.52 17.73
CA PHE A 252 -5.62 4.96 17.00
C PHE A 252 -5.41 3.49 16.57
N PHE A 253 -4.17 3.01 16.43
CA PHE A 253 -3.87 1.67 15.92
C PHE A 253 -3.21 0.78 16.98
N ASN A 254 -3.86 0.58 18.14
CA ASN A 254 -3.25 -0.10 19.31
C ASN A 254 -4.00 -1.33 19.85
N LYS A 255 -5.13 -1.74 19.24
CA LYS A 255 -5.87 -2.93 19.69
C LYS A 255 -5.44 -4.17 18.92
N SER A 256 -5.43 -5.31 19.60
CA SER A 256 -5.11 -6.59 18.99
C SER A 256 -6.37 -7.33 18.58
N GLY A 257 -6.61 -7.42 17.27
CA GLY A 257 -7.52 -8.39 16.65
C GLY A 257 -9.03 -8.15 16.88
N PRO A 258 -9.87 -8.76 16.04
CA PRO A 258 -11.32 -8.66 16.18
C PRO A 258 -11.84 -9.36 17.45
N LYS A 259 -12.78 -8.72 18.15
CA LYS A 259 -13.60 -9.36 19.18
C LYS A 259 -14.66 -10.32 18.62
N PHE A 260 -14.79 -10.39 17.29
CA PHE A 260 -15.72 -11.28 16.60
C PHE A 260 -14.99 -12.42 15.88
N ILE A 261 -15.68 -13.54 15.72
CA ILE A 261 -15.16 -14.69 14.99
C ILE A 261 -15.21 -14.39 13.49
N MET A 262 -14.05 -14.38 12.85
CA MET A 262 -13.97 -14.33 11.40
C MET A 262 -14.46 -15.67 10.82
N PRO A 263 -15.34 -15.66 9.80
CA PRO A 263 -15.76 -16.89 9.14
C PRO A 263 -14.64 -17.52 8.28
N PHE A 264 -13.45 -16.91 8.28
CA PHE A 264 -12.27 -17.31 7.53
C PHE A 264 -11.08 -17.34 8.48
N GLY A 265 -10.17 -18.30 8.28
CA GLY A 265 -9.01 -18.50 9.14
C GLY A 265 -8.70 -19.97 9.36
N LYS A 266 -7.74 -20.23 10.26
CA LYS A 266 -7.40 -21.59 10.68
C LYS A 266 -8.56 -22.20 11.47
N ILE A 267 -8.93 -23.42 11.13
CA ILE A 267 -9.89 -24.23 11.90
C ILE A 267 -9.15 -25.21 12.80
N LEU A 268 -9.80 -25.64 13.89
CA LEU A 268 -9.20 -26.52 14.91
C LEU A 268 -8.67 -27.84 14.32
N SER A 269 -9.25 -28.31 13.21
CA SER A 269 -8.81 -29.52 12.49
C SER A 269 -7.54 -29.32 11.64
N GLY A 270 -6.91 -28.14 11.68
CA GLY A 270 -5.67 -27.85 10.95
C GLY A 270 -5.88 -27.33 9.52
N GLY A 271 -7.12 -27.17 9.06
CA GLY A 271 -7.44 -26.54 7.78
C GLY A 271 -7.42 -25.01 7.82
N VAL A 272 -7.56 -24.38 6.66
CA VAL A 272 -7.79 -22.94 6.54
C VAL A 272 -9.03 -22.70 5.68
N ILE A 273 -10.00 -21.97 6.21
CA ILE A 273 -11.14 -21.48 5.44
C ILE A 273 -10.77 -20.10 4.88
N THR A 274 -10.84 -19.94 3.56
CA THR A 274 -10.61 -18.65 2.89
C THR A 274 -11.75 -18.34 1.92
N PRO A 275 -12.06 -17.07 1.64
CA PRO A 275 -13.00 -16.70 0.59
C PRO A 275 -12.62 -17.29 -0.77
N ASN A 276 -13.62 -17.73 -1.54
CA ASN A 276 -13.42 -18.22 -2.91
C ASN A 276 -13.11 -17.09 -3.90
N GLN A 277 -13.48 -15.86 -3.56
CA GLN A 277 -13.21 -14.64 -4.32
C GLN A 277 -12.50 -13.63 -3.42
N TRP A 278 -11.65 -12.80 -4.01
CA TRP A 278 -11.02 -11.69 -3.30
C TRP A 278 -12.08 -10.71 -2.80
N CYS A 279 -12.00 -10.31 -1.54
CA CYS A 279 -12.89 -9.37 -0.91
C CYS A 279 -12.17 -8.43 0.06
N HIS A 280 -12.91 -7.45 0.58
CA HIS A 280 -12.50 -6.62 1.71
C HIS A 280 -13.50 -6.86 2.84
N ILE A 281 -13.00 -6.94 4.07
CA ILE A 281 -13.79 -7.17 5.26
C ILE A 281 -13.68 -5.93 6.12
N MET A 282 -14.84 -5.37 6.46
CA MET A 282 -14.96 -4.24 7.37
C MET A 282 -16.04 -4.56 8.38
N ALA A 283 -15.76 -4.25 9.64
CA ALA A 283 -16.73 -4.38 10.73
C ALA A 283 -16.53 -3.24 11.72
N ALA A 284 -17.62 -2.75 12.28
CA ALA A 284 -17.60 -1.76 13.33
C ALA A 284 -18.23 -2.35 14.59
N ASP A 285 -17.62 -2.04 15.73
CA ASP A 285 -18.07 -2.47 17.05
C ASP A 285 -18.02 -1.26 18.00
N GLU A 286 -18.95 -1.23 18.95
CA GLU A 286 -18.97 -0.25 20.03
C GLU A 286 -18.86 -1.02 21.35
N THR A 287 -17.65 -1.19 21.85
CA THR A 287 -17.41 -1.85 23.15
C THR A 287 -16.67 -0.91 24.07
N ASP A 288 -16.95 -0.99 25.38
CA ASP A 288 -16.17 -0.30 26.41
C ASP A 288 -16.08 1.23 26.22
N LYS A 289 -17.13 1.84 25.62
CA LYS A 289 -17.15 3.27 25.24
C LYS A 289 -16.07 3.64 24.22
N GLU A 290 -15.71 2.71 23.34
CA GLU A 290 -14.85 2.96 22.19
C GLU A 290 -15.58 2.50 20.93
N ALA A 291 -15.47 3.27 19.85
CA ALA A 291 -15.88 2.85 18.53
C ALA A 291 -14.66 2.23 17.83
N VAL A 292 -14.70 0.93 17.57
CA VAL A 292 -13.60 0.18 16.93
C VAL A 292 -14.02 -0.22 15.53
N VAL A 293 -13.13 -0.02 14.56
CA VAL A 293 -13.34 -0.48 13.19
C VAL A 293 -12.22 -1.42 12.79
N TYR A 294 -12.63 -2.62 12.41
CA TYR A 294 -11.76 -3.66 11.89
C TYR A 294 -11.75 -3.54 10.38
N ILE A 295 -10.56 -3.41 9.80
CA ILE A 295 -10.36 -3.33 8.35
C ILE A 295 -9.39 -4.42 7.95
N GLN A 296 -9.82 -5.25 7.01
CA GLN A 296 -8.94 -6.19 6.33
C GLN A 296 -9.18 -6.10 4.83
N LEU A 297 -8.14 -5.71 4.09
CA LEU A 297 -8.21 -5.51 2.64
C LEU A 297 -7.56 -6.70 1.92
N PHE A 298 -8.10 -7.07 0.77
CA PHE A 298 -7.58 -8.16 -0.07
C PHE A 298 -7.51 -9.51 0.68
N VAL A 299 -8.67 -10.00 1.12
CA VAL A 299 -8.82 -11.36 1.66
C VAL A 299 -9.26 -12.28 0.52
N GLY A 300 -8.48 -13.30 0.20
CA GLY A 300 -8.78 -14.22 -0.89
C GLY A 300 -8.26 -15.63 -0.63
N ARG A 301 -8.33 -16.48 -1.66
CA ARG A 301 -7.93 -17.88 -1.57
C ARG A 301 -6.47 -18.01 -1.16
N GLY A 302 -6.20 -18.82 -0.13
CA GLY A 302 -4.84 -19.06 0.38
C GLY A 302 -4.28 -17.94 1.27
N CYS A 303 -4.98 -16.81 1.43
CA CYS A 303 -4.60 -15.79 2.40
C CYS A 303 -5.08 -16.21 3.80
N VAL A 304 -4.13 -16.44 4.72
CA VAL A 304 -4.45 -16.53 6.16
C VAL A 304 -4.43 -15.11 6.72
N PRO A 305 -5.54 -14.59 7.24
CA PRO A 305 -5.59 -13.27 7.86
C PRO A 305 -4.50 -13.07 8.92
N THR A 306 -3.76 -11.96 8.83
CA THR A 306 -3.03 -11.35 9.94
C THR A 306 -3.64 -9.96 10.14
N HIS A 307 -4.18 -9.68 11.32
CA HIS A 307 -5.10 -8.56 11.54
C HIS A 307 -4.37 -7.21 11.68
N ILE A 308 -4.96 -6.14 11.14
CA ILE A 308 -4.65 -4.73 11.43
C ILE A 308 -5.92 -4.10 12.02
N THR A 309 -5.81 -3.35 13.13
CA THR A 309 -6.96 -2.84 13.90
C THR A 309 -6.87 -1.32 14.07
N SER A 310 -8.00 -0.60 13.98
CA SER A 310 -8.08 0.86 14.14
C SER A 310 -9.21 1.28 15.10
N ASN A 311 -8.99 2.32 15.90
CA ASN A 311 -9.87 2.77 16.97
C ASN A 311 -10.30 4.22 16.78
N CYS A 312 -11.46 4.56 17.33
CA CYS A 312 -11.90 5.89 17.67
C CYS A 312 -12.25 5.89 19.16
N GLN A 313 -11.42 6.52 19.99
CA GLN A 313 -11.76 6.75 21.40
C GLN A 313 -12.92 7.76 21.45
N THR A 314 -13.98 7.45 22.20
CA THR A 314 -15.12 8.36 22.41
C THR A 314 -15.08 9.06 23.75
#